data_AF-A0A6L7NA59-F1
#
_entry.id   AF-A0A6L7NA59-F1
#
_cell.length_a   1.000
_cell.length_b   1.000
_cell.length_c   1.000
_cell.angle_alpha   90.00
_cell.angle_beta   90.00
_cell.angle_gamma   90.00
#
_symmetry.space_group_name_H-M   'P 1'
#
loop_
_entity.id
_entity.type
_entity.pdbx_description
1 polymer ?
#
loop_
_entity_poly.entity_id
_entity_poly.type
_entity_poly.pdbx_seq_one_letter_code
_entity_poly.pdbx_strand_id
1 'polypeptide(L)' 'MSGGASSRLSRFEKSRFVGARDTMIVYDCNDGDQLARLEARLGNDDLLGRNLIQSFGPDTLAEARNRGFRAAVGR' A
#
# COMPACT_ATOMS: atom_id res chain seq x y z
N MET A 1 -20.28 -6.57 -11.41
CA MET A 1 -18.94 -6.33 -12.01
C MET A 1 -17.95 -6.34 -10.86
N SER A 2 -17.29 -7.47 -10.59
CA SER A 2 -16.39 -7.58 -9.43
C SER A 2 -15.20 -8.43 -9.85
N GLY A 3 -14.08 -7.80 -10.11
CA GLY A 3 -12.87 -8.50 -10.55
C GLY A 3 -11.86 -7.52 -11.11
N GLY A 4 -10.95 -7.03 -10.27
CA GLY A 4 -9.91 -6.12 -10.73
C GLY A 4 -8.95 -5.59 -9.68
N ALA A 5 -8.81 -6.24 -8.51
CA ALA A 5 -7.85 -5.82 -7.49
C ALA A 5 -6.52 -6.60 -7.58
N SER A 6 -6.56 -7.92 -7.81
CA SER A 6 -5.35 -8.77 -7.73
C SER A 6 -4.28 -8.54 -8.80
N SER A 7 -4.61 -7.97 -9.96
CA SER A 7 -3.60 -7.78 -11.02
C SER A 7 -2.71 -6.54 -10.80
N ARG A 8 -3.16 -5.59 -9.97
CA ARG A 8 -2.50 -4.28 -9.77
C ARG A 8 -1.37 -4.35 -8.74
N LEU A 9 -1.42 -5.29 -7.79
CA LEU A 9 -0.37 -5.52 -6.80
C LEU A 9 0.74 -6.49 -7.25
N SER A 10 0.70 -7.05 -8.47
CA SER A 10 1.72 -8.02 -8.90
C SER A 10 3.15 -7.48 -8.85
N ARG A 11 3.33 -6.16 -9.06
CA ARG A 11 4.63 -5.47 -8.90
C ARG A 11 5.11 -5.37 -7.45
N PHE A 12 4.21 -5.49 -6.48
CA PHE A 12 4.45 -5.37 -5.05
C PHE A 12 4.16 -6.66 -4.29
N GLU A 13 3.93 -7.77 -4.99
CA GLU A 13 3.55 -9.07 -4.41
C GLU A 13 4.56 -9.59 -3.36
N LYS A 14 5.83 -9.17 -3.48
CA LYS A 14 6.92 -9.53 -2.56
C LYS A 14 7.15 -8.52 -1.43
N SER A 15 6.41 -7.42 -1.40
CA SER A 15 6.54 -6.36 -0.40
C SER A 15 5.40 -6.46 0.61
N ARG A 16 5.76 -6.67 1.88
CA ARG A 16 4.81 -6.63 2.98
C ARG A 16 4.36 -5.21 3.26
N PHE A 17 5.25 -4.22 3.17
CA PHE A 17 4.90 -2.84 3.48
C PHE A 17 4.80 -2.00 2.21
N VAL A 18 3.61 -1.46 1.96
CA VAL A 18 3.33 -0.64 0.78
C VAL A 18 2.82 0.73 1.21
N GLY A 19 3.48 1.78 0.75
CA GLY A 19 3.19 3.16 1.09
C GLY A 19 2.38 3.88 0.01
N ALA A 20 1.36 4.63 0.43
CA ALA A 20 0.64 5.60 -0.40
C ALA A 20 1.21 7.02 -0.18
N ARG A 21 1.84 7.58 -1.21
CA ARG A 21 2.62 8.84 -1.14
C ARG A 21 1.76 10.09 -0.99
N ASP A 22 0.49 10.03 -1.34
CA ASP A 22 -0.44 11.15 -1.24
C ASP A 22 -0.89 11.44 0.19
N THR A 23 -0.88 10.41 1.03
CA THR A 23 -1.32 10.42 2.42
C THR A 23 -0.19 10.12 3.39
N MET A 24 0.96 9.66 2.87
CA MET A 24 2.10 9.18 3.65
C MET A 24 1.69 8.09 4.64
N ILE A 25 0.75 7.22 4.25
CA ILE A 25 0.30 6.06 5.02
C ILE A 25 0.99 4.81 4.48
N VAL A 26 1.54 3.98 5.36
CA VAL A 26 2.03 2.64 5.03
C VAL A 26 1.03 1.58 5.50
N TYR A 27 0.74 0.65 4.61
CA TYR A 27 -0.15 -0.48 4.83
C TYR A 27 0.67 -1.75 4.98
N ASP A 28 0.32 -2.59 5.96
CA ASP A 28 0.83 -3.95 6.11
C ASP A 28 -0.04 -4.90 5.26
N CYS A 29 0.51 -5.41 4.17
CA CYS A 29 -0.18 -6.33 3.27
C CYS A 29 -0.39 -7.73 3.87
N ASN A 30 0.24 -8.06 5.01
CA ASN A 30 -0.10 -9.27 5.77
C ASN A 30 -1.32 -9.08 6.69
N ASP A 31 -1.77 -7.84 6.90
CA ASP A 31 -2.99 -7.52 7.62
C ASP A 31 -4.16 -7.38 6.64
N GLY A 32 -5.17 -8.25 6.74
CA GLY A 32 -6.25 -8.35 5.75
C GLY A 32 -7.07 -7.05 5.61
N ASP A 33 -7.33 -6.36 6.72
CA ASP A 33 -8.05 -5.08 6.73
C ASP A 33 -7.25 -3.97 6.04
N GLN A 34 -5.95 -3.89 6.30
CA GLN A 34 -5.09 -2.91 5.63
C GLN A 34 -4.89 -3.22 4.15
N LEU A 35 -4.77 -4.50 3.78
CA LEU A 35 -4.71 -4.92 2.37
C LEU A 35 -5.99 -4.50 1.63
N ALA A 36 -7.17 -4.79 2.18
CA ALA A 36 -8.44 -4.40 1.57
C ALA A 36 -8.57 -2.88 1.42
N ARG A 37 -8.12 -2.10 2.42
CA ARG A 37 -8.07 -0.64 2.35
C ARG A 37 -7.14 -0.15 1.25
N LEU A 38 -5.94 -0.72 1.14
CA LEU A 38 -5.00 -0.39 0.06
C LEU A 38 -5.61 -0.70 -1.32
N GLU A 39 -6.20 -1.87 -1.50
CA GLU A 39 -6.87 -2.27 -2.76
C GLU A 39 -8.00 -1.32 -3.15
N ALA A 40 -8.84 -0.92 -2.19
CA ALA A 40 -9.91 0.05 -2.43
C ALA A 40 -9.34 1.40 -2.92
N ARG A 41 -8.23 1.85 -2.34
CA ARG A 41 -7.56 3.10 -2.76
C ARG A 41 -6.87 2.98 -4.11
N LEU A 42 -6.24 1.85 -4.40
CA LEU A 42 -5.66 1.57 -5.72
C LEU A 42 -6.72 1.67 -6.84
N GLY A 43 -7.95 1.21 -6.56
CA GLY A 43 -9.08 1.30 -7.49
C GLY A 43 -9.72 2.68 -7.56
N ASN A 44 -10.05 3.27 -6.41
CA ASN A 44 -10.83 4.50 -6.34
C ASN A 44 -10.01 5.76 -6.64
N ASP A 45 -8.76 5.81 -6.16
CA ASP A 45 -7.90 7.01 -6.27
C ASP A 45 -6.88 6.92 -7.43
N ASP A 46 -6.90 5.81 -8.16
CA ASP A 46 -5.95 5.41 -9.22
C ASP A 46 -4.48 5.67 -8.85
N LEU A 47 -4.09 5.28 -7.63
CA LEU A 47 -2.76 5.57 -7.09
C LEU A 47 -1.62 4.98 -7.96
N LEU A 48 -1.88 3.86 -8.66
CA LEU A 48 -0.92 3.27 -9.60
C LEU A 48 -0.74 4.11 -10.87
N GLY A 49 -1.84 4.51 -11.51
CA GLY A 49 -1.77 5.37 -12.70
C GLY A 49 -1.12 6.71 -12.42
N ARG A 50 -1.24 7.20 -11.17
CA ARG A 50 -0.61 8.43 -10.68
C ARG A 50 0.80 8.25 -10.12
N ASN A 51 1.33 7.03 -10.08
CA ASN A 51 2.65 6.70 -9.51
C ASN A 51 2.83 7.15 -8.04
N LEU A 52 1.80 6.93 -7.23
CA LEU A 52 1.72 7.32 -5.81
C LEU A 52 1.87 6.14 -4.85
N ILE A 53 2.30 4.98 -5.34
CA ILE A 53 2.57 3.79 -4.52
C ILE A 53 4.08 3.53 -4.50
N GLN A 54 4.59 3.11 -3.35
CA GLN A 54 5.98 2.68 -3.23
C GLN A 54 6.15 1.51 -2.26
N SER A 55 7.17 0.69 -2.50
CA SER A 55 7.72 -0.24 -1.53
C SER A 55 8.99 0.34 -0.91
N PHE A 56 9.50 -0.34 0.11
CA PHE A 56 10.66 0.11 0.89
C PHE A 56 11.77 -0.94 0.85
N GLY A 57 13.02 -0.49 0.83
CA GLY A 57 14.20 -1.33 0.91
C GLY A 57 15.07 -0.87 2.08
N PRO A 58 15.19 -1.62 3.19
CA PRO A 58 14.56 -2.93 3.46
C PRO A 58 13.05 -2.85 3.71
N ASP A 59 12.32 -3.94 3.42
CA ASP A 59 10.86 -4.03 3.56
C ASP A 59 10.44 -4.18 5.05
N THR A 60 10.56 -3.07 5.78
CA THR A 60 10.26 -3.01 7.21
C THR A 60 9.45 -1.76 7.52
N LEU A 61 8.59 -1.85 8.53
CA LEU A 61 7.86 -0.68 9.02
C LEU A 61 8.80 0.45 9.49
N ALA A 62 9.97 0.10 10.03
CA ALA A 62 10.98 1.09 10.44
C ALA A 62 11.47 1.92 9.25
N GLU A 63 11.78 1.28 8.11
CA GLU A 63 12.21 2.02 6.92
C GLU A 63 11.10 2.91 6.37
N ALA A 64 9.85 2.45 6.35
CA ALA A 64 8.72 3.29 5.97
C ALA A 64 8.62 4.55 6.85
N ARG A 65 8.81 4.41 8.16
CA ARG A 65 8.81 5.54 9.11
C ARG A 65 9.99 6.49 8.88
N ASN A 66 11.18 5.97 8.56
CA ASN A 66 12.33 6.79 8.19
C ASN A 66 12.08 7.63 6.94
N ARG A 67 11.21 7.16 6.04
CA ARG A 67 10.73 7.89 4.85
C ARG A 67 9.55 8.82 5.14
N GLY A 68 9.15 8.99 6.40
CA GLY A 68 8.06 9.87 6.83
C GLY A 68 6.67 9.24 6.79
N PHE A 69 6.55 7.93 6.54
CA PHE A 69 5.26 7.25 6.51
C PHE A 69 4.77 6.91 7.92
N ARG A 70 3.44 6.91 8.08
CA ARG A 70 2.76 6.52 9.31
C ARG A 70 2.00 5.22 9.06
N ALA A 71 2.03 4.31 10.03
CA ALA A 71 1.25 3.07 9.93
C ALA A 71 -0.24 3.41 9.82
N ALA A 72 -0.94 2.70 8.94
CA ALA A 72 -2.39 2.75 8.92
C ALA A 72 -2.93 2.33 10.30
N VAL A 73 -3.76 3.17 10.92
CA VAL A 73 -4.43 2.82 12.17
C VAL A 73 -5.65 1.96 11.85
N GLY A 74 -5.75 0.81 12.52
CA GLY A 74 -6.96 -0.01 12.51
C GLY A 74 -8.13 0.79 13.09
N ARG A 75 -9.28 0.72 12.44
CA ARG A 75 -10.56 1.25 12.93
C ARG A 75 -11.57 0.15 12.80
#